data_AF-A0A954PNA8-F1
#
_entry.id   AF-A0A954PNA8-F1
#
_cell.length_a   1.000
_cell.length_b   1.000
_cell.length_c   1.000
_cell.angle_alpha   90.00
_cell.angle_beta   90.00
_cell.angle_gamma   90.00
#
_symmetry.space_group_name_H-M   'P 1'
#
loop_
_entity.id
_entity.type
_entity.pdbx_description
1 polymer ?
#
loop_
_entity_poly.entity_id
_entity_poly.type
_entity_poly.pdbx_seq_one_letter_code
_entity_poly.pdbx_strand_id
1 'polypeptide(L)'
;MIYEDLLEFFLAWCRTRKWRRLLLAAAVLALLPLMVAGLVVYGAMLSRPDIYGRYLSLVQDDINESIDAASRSEEVDLDSSARVLQVPLRRILQLGNSNERVAFVVANSLAAQGRVGMAVQMMREIAPAGDSGFAPAHAWMANHELSLGVKTPAQAEKILHDLEIADSSGVTLSANQVMVFVNLLIANRREQEALKVL
;
A
#
# COMPACT_ATOMS: atom_id res chain seq x y z
N MET A 1 -6.94 42.92 57.84
CA MET A 1 -5.78 43.65 57.30
C MET A 1 -5.29 43.05 55.97
N ILE A 2 -4.43 42.03 55.86
CA ILE A 2 -3.90 41.59 54.54
C ILE A 2 -4.99 41.25 53.50
N TYR A 3 -6.08 40.61 53.91
CA TYR A 3 -7.19 40.26 53.01
C TYR A 3 -7.98 41.48 52.51
N GLU A 4 -8.12 42.52 53.31
CA GLU A 4 -8.83 43.75 52.94
C GLU A 4 -8.02 44.53 51.91
N ASP A 5 -6.71 44.68 52.14
CA ASP A 5 -5.79 45.35 51.21
C ASP A 5 -5.73 44.65 49.85
N LEU A 6 -5.71 43.30 49.84
CA LEU A 6 -5.74 42.51 48.61
C LEU A 6 -7.06 42.67 47.85
N LEU A 7 -8.18 42.78 48.56
CA LEU A 7 -9.51 42.90 47.96
C LEU A 7 -9.71 44.30 47.38
N GLU A 8 -9.30 45.35 48.11
CA GLU A 8 -9.31 46.73 47.61
C GLU A 8 -8.39 46.90 46.40
N PHE A 9 -7.19 46.32 46.44
CA PHE A 9 -6.28 46.30 45.29
C PHE A 9 -6.92 45.59 44.09
N PHE A 10 -7.55 44.44 44.29
CA PHE A 10 -8.21 43.68 43.22
C PHE A 10 -9.38 44.47 42.61
N LEU A 11 -10.20 45.13 43.43
CA LEU A 11 -11.30 45.97 42.97
C LEU A 11 -10.81 47.20 42.20
N ALA A 12 -9.78 47.89 42.71
CA ALA A 12 -9.16 49.03 42.04
C ALA A 12 -8.51 48.63 40.70
N TRP A 13 -7.84 47.48 40.68
CA TRP A 13 -7.28 46.88 39.46
C TRP A 13 -8.36 46.54 38.44
N CYS A 14 -9.47 45.93 38.89
CA CYS A 14 -10.61 45.65 38.03
C CYS A 14 -11.20 46.94 37.45
N ARG A 15 -11.35 48.01 38.23
CA ARG A 15 -12.01 49.24 37.73
C ARG A 15 -11.17 50.05 36.75
N THR A 16 -9.84 50.01 36.87
CA THR A 16 -8.91 50.84 36.07
C THR A 16 -8.52 50.23 34.71
N ARG A 17 -8.76 48.92 34.52
CA ARG A 17 -8.37 48.22 33.29
C ARG A 17 -9.44 48.31 32.19
N LYS A 18 -8.97 48.44 30.93
CA LYS A 18 -9.81 48.38 29.73
C LYS A 18 -10.18 46.92 29.41
N TRP A 19 -11.12 46.35 30.16
CA TRP A 19 -11.55 44.94 30.05
C TRP A 19 -11.83 44.47 28.63
N ARG A 20 -12.48 45.31 27.81
CA ARG A 20 -12.76 44.96 26.41
C ARG A 20 -11.50 44.58 25.62
N ARG A 21 -10.38 45.29 25.83
CA ARG A 21 -9.11 45.00 25.15
C ARG A 21 -8.44 43.75 25.74
N LEU A 22 -8.51 43.57 27.06
CA LEU A 22 -7.96 42.39 27.72
C LEU A 22 -8.70 41.11 27.33
N LEU A 23 -10.04 41.14 27.26
CA LEU A 23 -10.86 40.01 26.84
C LEU A 23 -10.61 39.65 25.38
N LEU A 24 -10.45 40.63 24.48
CA LEU A 24 -10.09 40.38 23.08
C LEU A 24 -8.68 39.74 22.98
N ALA A 25 -7.70 40.27 23.70
CA ALA A 25 -6.35 39.72 23.71
C ALA A 25 -6.34 38.28 24.28
N ALA A 26 -7.07 38.05 25.38
CA ALA A 26 -7.21 36.72 25.98
C ALA A 26 -7.94 35.74 25.04
N ALA A 27 -8.98 36.19 24.33
CA ALA A 27 -9.70 35.38 23.35
C ALA A 27 -8.78 34.97 22.18
N VAL A 28 -8.00 35.90 21.63
CA VAL A 28 -7.03 35.60 20.57
C VAL A 28 -5.96 34.64 21.07
N LEU A 29 -5.44 34.86 22.28
CA LEU A 29 -4.43 34.00 22.89
C LEU A 29 -4.96 32.59 23.19
N ALA A 30 -6.24 32.45 23.54
CA ALA A 30 -6.91 31.17 23.75
C ALA A 30 -7.28 30.46 22.45
N LEU A 31 -7.51 31.20 21.36
CA LEU A 31 -7.90 30.62 20.07
C LEU A 31 -6.78 29.75 19.46
N LEU A 32 -5.53 30.18 19.61
CA LEU A 32 -4.36 29.49 19.04
C LEU A 32 -4.19 28.06 19.59
N PRO A 33 -4.14 27.81 20.91
CA PRO A 33 -4.07 26.45 21.44
C PRO A 33 -5.33 25.64 21.13
N LEU A 34 -6.50 26.27 21.04
CA LEU A 34 -7.75 25.58 20.67
C LEU A 34 -7.72 25.09 19.21
N MET A 35 -7.14 25.88 18.30
CA MET A 35 -6.89 25.45 16.92
C MET A 35 -5.90 24.29 16.85
N VAL A 36 -4.78 24.36 17.58
CA VAL A 36 -3.79 23.28 17.63
C VAL A 36 -4.41 22.00 18.19
N ALA A 37 -5.18 22.11 19.28
CA ALA A 37 -5.90 20.98 19.86
C ALA A 37 -6.92 20.39 18.86
N GLY A 38 -7.65 21.25 18.15
CA GLY A 38 -8.57 20.82 17.09
C GLY A 38 -7.88 20.06 15.97
N LEU A 39 -6.71 20.53 15.51
CA LEU A 39 -5.90 19.85 14.50
C LEU A 39 -5.39 18.49 15.00
N VAL A 40 -4.93 18.42 16.25
CA VAL A 40 -4.44 17.17 16.87
C VAL A 40 -5.58 16.16 17.02
N VAL A 41 -6.75 16.58 17.51
CA VAL A 41 -7.92 15.72 17.63
C VAL A 41 -8.39 15.26 16.26
N TYR A 42 -8.47 16.16 15.28
CA TYR A 42 -8.82 15.80 13.91
C TYR A 42 -7.83 14.78 13.31
N GLY A 43 -6.53 14.99 13.49
CA GLY A 43 -5.49 14.06 13.05
C GLY A 43 -5.56 12.71 13.77
N ALA A 44 -5.95 12.70 15.05
CA ALA A 44 -6.15 11.47 15.83
C ALA A 44 -7.43 10.72 15.44
N MET A 45 -8.46 11.44 14.98
CA MET A 45 -9.71 10.85 14.48
C MET A 45 -9.56 10.28 13.07
N LEU A 46 -8.56 10.72 12.29
CA LEU A 46 -8.25 10.07 11.01
C LEU A 46 -7.77 8.65 11.27
N SER A 47 -8.63 7.70 10.93
CA SER A 47 -8.33 6.29 11.13
C SER A 47 -7.17 5.88 10.20
N ARG A 48 -6.26 5.03 10.69
CA ARG A 48 -5.21 4.42 9.87
C ARG A 48 -5.72 3.83 8.54
N PRO A 49 -6.89 3.15 8.47
CA PRO A 49 -7.39 2.63 7.20
C PRO A 49 -7.76 3.72 6.18
N ASP A 50 -8.27 4.88 6.61
CA ASP A 50 -8.60 5.97 5.68
C ASP A 50 -7.35 6.58 5.05
N ILE A 51 -6.31 6.77 5.87
CA ILE A 51 -5.01 7.26 5.39
C ILE A 51 -4.41 6.26 4.40
N TYR A 52 -4.45 4.98 4.76
CA TYR A 52 -3.97 3.89 3.90
C TYR A 52 -4.73 3.86 2.57
N GLY A 53 -6.06 3.93 2.59
CA GLY A 53 -6.89 3.93 1.39
C GLY A 53 -6.57 5.08 0.44
N ARG A 54 -6.33 6.28 0.98
CA ARG A 54 -5.94 7.46 0.18
C ARG A 54 -4.57 7.30 -0.48
N TYR A 55 -3.57 6.77 0.24
CA TYR A 55 -2.26 6.54 -0.38
C TYR A 55 -2.32 5.42 -1.42
N LEU A 56 -3.13 4.39 -1.21
CA LEU A 56 -3.33 3.32 -2.18
C LEU A 56 -4.01 3.84 -3.45
N SER A 57 -5.03 4.69 -3.33
CA SER A 57 -5.71 5.28 -4.49
C SER A 57 -4.76 6.16 -5.30
N LEU A 58 -3.95 7.00 -4.65
CA LEU A 58 -2.94 7.81 -5.35
C LEU A 58 -1.94 6.96 -6.14
N VAL A 59 -1.48 5.84 -5.56
CA VAL A 59 -0.59 4.91 -6.27
C VAL A 59 -1.31 4.24 -7.45
N GLN A 60 -2.57 3.87 -7.31
CA GLN A 60 -3.36 3.29 -8.39
C GLN A 60 -3.63 4.28 -9.52
N ASP A 61 -3.95 5.53 -9.18
CA ASP A 61 -4.21 6.60 -10.14
C ASP A 61 -2.94 6.90 -10.95
N ASP A 62 -1.78 7.04 -10.31
CA ASP A 62 -0.48 7.24 -10.98
C ASP A 62 -0.13 6.07 -11.92
N ILE A 63 -0.39 4.83 -11.49
CA ILE A 63 -0.15 3.64 -12.32
C ILE A 63 -1.07 3.66 -13.56
N ASN A 64 -2.36 3.93 -13.37
CA ASN A 64 -3.32 3.99 -14.47
C ASN A 64 -2.96 5.11 -15.46
N GLU A 65 -2.58 6.29 -14.97
CA GLU A 65 -2.12 7.40 -15.81
C GLU A 65 -0.88 7.02 -16.62
N SER A 66 0.09 6.33 -16.01
CA SER A 66 1.30 5.88 -16.73
C SER A 66 0.99 4.84 -17.82
N ILE A 67 0.01 3.96 -17.60
CA ILE A 67 -0.45 2.96 -18.59
C ILE A 67 -1.18 3.64 -19.75
N ASP A 68 -2.04 4.61 -19.44
CA ASP A 68 -2.77 5.39 -20.44
C ASP A 68 -1.81 6.24 -21.30
N ALA A 69 -0.80 6.85 -20.68
CA ALA A 69 0.21 7.62 -21.39
C ALA A 69 1.11 6.74 -22.26
N ALA A 70 1.52 5.56 -21.77
CA ALA A 70 2.24 4.57 -22.57
C ALA A 70 1.42 4.10 -23.79
N SER A 71 0.11 3.93 -23.61
CA SER A 71 -0.81 3.56 -24.71
C SER A 71 -0.95 4.66 -25.76
N ARG A 72 -0.77 5.93 -25.38
CA ARG A 72 -0.80 7.09 -26.29
C ARG A 72 0.53 7.33 -27.01
N SER A 73 1.54 6.48 -26.82
CA SER A 73 2.90 6.67 -27.35
C SER A 73 3.53 8.01 -26.93
N GLU A 74 3.09 8.59 -25.82
CA GLU A 74 3.80 9.69 -25.20
C GLU A 74 5.06 9.14 -24.53
N GLU A 75 6.19 9.82 -24.72
CA GLU A 75 7.43 9.50 -24.03
C GLU A 75 7.25 9.82 -22.55
N VAL A 76 6.74 8.84 -21.81
CA VAL A 76 6.61 8.93 -20.36
C VAL A 76 8.00 8.88 -19.77
N ASP A 77 8.42 9.94 -19.10
CA ASP A 77 9.63 9.94 -18.28
C ASP A 77 9.42 9.01 -17.08
N LEU A 78 9.66 7.72 -17.30
CA LEU A 78 9.49 6.65 -16.32
C LEU A 78 10.28 6.91 -15.02
N ASP A 79 11.39 7.64 -15.11
CA ASP A 79 12.23 7.96 -13.95
C ASP A 79 11.55 9.01 -13.04
N SER A 80 10.78 9.92 -13.63
CA SER A 80 9.99 10.91 -12.89
C SER A 80 8.82 10.24 -12.14
N SER A 81 8.03 9.39 -12.81
CA SER A 81 6.90 8.68 -12.20
C SER A 81 7.36 7.69 -11.12
N ALA A 82 8.48 7.02 -11.34
CA ALA A 82 9.08 6.12 -10.35
C ALA A 82 9.47 6.86 -9.05
N ARG A 83 9.92 8.12 -9.14
CA ARG A 83 10.23 8.94 -7.94
C ARG A 83 8.98 9.38 -7.19
N VAL A 84 7.90 9.71 -7.91
CA VAL A 84 6.63 10.12 -7.30
C VAL A 84 6.03 8.98 -6.47
N LEU A 85 6.05 7.75 -7.00
CA LEU A 85 5.51 6.57 -6.34
C LEU A 85 6.27 6.15 -5.07
N GLN A 86 7.55 6.52 -4.92
CA GLN A 86 8.37 6.10 -3.77
C GLN A 86 7.84 6.65 -2.44
N VAL A 87 7.31 7.87 -2.42
CA VAL A 87 6.87 8.52 -1.17
C VAL A 87 5.60 7.87 -0.61
N PRO A 88 4.51 7.69 -1.39
CA PRO A 88 3.32 6.96 -0.93
C PRO A 88 3.64 5.53 -0.52
N LEU A 89 4.41 4.79 -1.33
CA LEU A 89 4.75 3.39 -1.06
C LEU A 89 5.54 3.23 0.23
N ARG A 90 6.55 4.09 0.46
CA ARG A 90 7.31 4.09 1.71
C ARG A 90 6.41 4.37 2.91
N ARG A 91 5.43 5.28 2.77
CA ARG A 91 4.50 5.61 3.85
C ARG A 91 3.56 4.45 4.16
N ILE A 92 3.07 3.74 3.12
CA ILE A 92 2.23 2.55 3.29
C ILE A 92 3.00 1.45 4.03
N LEU A 93 4.25 1.18 3.64
CA LEU A 93 5.10 0.20 4.32
C LEU A 93 5.38 0.57 5.79
N GLN A 94 5.60 1.85 6.08
CA GLN A 94 5.82 2.36 7.44
C GLN A 94 4.59 2.25 8.35
N LEU A 95 3.38 2.19 7.79
CA LEU A 95 2.15 2.02 8.58
C LEU A 95 2.05 0.62 9.22
N GLY A 96 3.03 -0.27 8.97
CA GLY A 96 3.31 -1.44 9.80
C GLY A 96 2.34 -2.62 9.64
N ASN A 97 1.32 -2.46 8.79
CA ASN A 97 0.57 -3.59 8.29
C ASN A 97 1.34 -4.11 7.08
N SER A 98 2.12 -5.17 7.26
CA SER A 98 2.72 -5.97 6.19
C SER A 98 1.58 -6.56 5.35
N ASN A 99 1.00 -5.72 4.50
CA ASN A 99 -0.09 -6.12 3.64
C ASN A 99 0.55 -6.68 2.38
N GLU A 100 0.45 -7.99 2.22
CA GLU A 100 0.95 -8.73 1.05
C GLU A 100 0.48 -8.09 -0.26
N ARG A 101 -0.73 -7.49 -0.27
CA ARG A 101 -1.25 -6.73 -1.40
C ARG A 101 -0.40 -5.52 -1.77
N VAL A 102 0.13 -4.79 -0.78
CA VAL A 102 1.00 -3.62 -1.03
C VAL A 102 2.33 -4.10 -1.59
N ALA A 103 2.92 -5.11 -0.97
CA ALA A 103 4.17 -5.69 -1.45
C ALA A 103 4.00 -6.20 -2.90
N PHE A 104 2.87 -6.80 -3.23
CA PHE A 104 2.53 -7.19 -4.60
C PHE A 104 2.47 -5.99 -5.56
N VAL A 105 1.81 -4.90 -5.18
CA VAL A 105 1.75 -3.67 -6.00
C VAL A 105 3.14 -3.06 -6.19
N VAL A 106 3.94 -2.96 -5.12
CA VAL A 106 5.32 -2.48 -5.18
C VAL A 106 6.16 -3.35 -6.10
N ALA A 107 6.05 -4.68 -5.96
CA ALA A 107 6.80 -5.63 -6.78
C ALA A 107 6.42 -5.52 -8.26
N ASN A 108 5.14 -5.36 -8.59
CA ASN A 108 4.71 -5.11 -9.96
C ASN A 108 5.27 -3.80 -10.53
N SER A 109 5.27 -2.72 -9.73
CA SER A 109 5.88 -1.45 -10.13
C SER A 109 7.40 -1.60 -10.39
N LEU A 110 8.11 -2.34 -9.54
CA LEU A 110 9.53 -2.65 -9.74
C LEU A 110 9.76 -3.47 -11.01
N ALA A 111 8.90 -4.45 -11.30
CA ALA A 111 8.99 -5.25 -12.52
C ALA A 111 8.77 -4.39 -13.77
N ALA A 112 7.78 -3.48 -13.75
CA ALA A 112 7.51 -2.54 -14.84
C ALA A 112 8.68 -1.58 -15.10
N GLN A 113 9.44 -1.22 -14.06
CA GLN A 113 10.67 -0.42 -14.18
C GLN A 113 11.90 -1.22 -14.65
N GLY A 114 11.74 -2.49 -15.03
CA GLY A 114 12.84 -3.37 -15.43
C GLY A 114 13.68 -3.90 -14.26
N ARG A 115 13.33 -3.58 -13.01
CA ARG A 115 14.02 -4.06 -11.79
C ARG A 115 13.51 -5.44 -11.36
N VAL A 116 13.46 -6.36 -12.32
CA VAL A 116 12.81 -7.68 -12.18
C VAL A 116 13.38 -8.49 -11.01
N GLY A 117 14.70 -8.47 -10.78
CA GLY A 117 15.31 -9.22 -9.68
C GLY A 117 14.78 -8.82 -8.29
N MET A 118 14.55 -7.52 -8.07
CA MET A 118 13.97 -7.03 -6.81
C MET A 118 12.48 -7.35 -6.71
N ALA A 119 11.75 -7.27 -7.82
CA ALA A 119 10.35 -7.68 -7.88
C ALA A 119 10.21 -9.17 -7.51
N VAL A 120 11.02 -10.04 -8.10
CA VAL A 120 11.06 -11.48 -7.81
C VAL A 120 11.36 -11.75 -6.34
N GLN A 121 12.34 -11.06 -5.75
CA GLN A 121 12.63 -11.19 -4.33
C GLN A 121 11.42 -10.82 -3.47
N MET A 122 10.80 -9.67 -3.73
CA MET A 122 9.65 -9.19 -2.97
C MET A 122 8.41 -10.09 -3.15
N MET A 123 8.17 -10.60 -4.36
CA MET A 123 7.11 -11.57 -4.62
C MET A 123 7.36 -12.87 -3.85
N ARG A 124 8.60 -13.34 -3.76
CA ARG A 124 8.93 -14.57 -3.02
C ARG A 124 8.84 -14.40 -1.50
N GLU A 125 9.03 -13.18 -0.99
CA GLU A 125 8.79 -12.87 0.44
C GLU A 125 7.31 -12.99 0.81
N ILE A 126 6.39 -12.63 -0.09
CA ILE A 126 4.94 -12.76 0.14
C ILE A 126 4.32 -14.04 -0.39
N ALA A 127 5.03 -14.78 -1.25
CA ALA A 127 4.64 -16.09 -1.77
C ALA A 127 5.82 -17.08 -1.68
N PRO A 128 6.19 -17.52 -0.45
CA PRO A 128 7.27 -18.46 -0.24
C PRO A 128 7.03 -19.77 -1.00
N ALA A 129 8.11 -20.42 -1.46
CA ALA A 129 7.97 -21.72 -2.09
C ALA A 129 7.55 -22.77 -1.05
N GLY A 130 6.39 -23.41 -1.23
CA GLY A 130 5.86 -24.44 -0.33
C GLY A 130 4.85 -23.94 0.71
N ASP A 131 4.52 -22.65 0.74
CA ASP A 131 3.54 -22.06 1.65
C ASP A 131 2.39 -21.43 0.84
N SER A 132 1.21 -21.27 1.45
CA SER A 132 0.02 -20.73 0.76
C SER A 132 0.17 -19.27 0.35
N GLY A 133 0.92 -18.48 1.13
CA GLY A 133 1.29 -17.10 0.83
C GLY A 133 0.18 -16.22 0.23
N PHE A 134 0.59 -15.23 -0.56
CA PHE A 134 -0.30 -14.35 -1.30
C PHE A 134 -0.55 -14.90 -2.71
N ALA A 135 -1.73 -15.47 -2.94
CA ALA A 135 -2.05 -16.18 -4.17
C ALA A 135 -1.79 -15.41 -5.49
N PRO A 136 -2.09 -14.09 -5.62
CA PRO A 136 -1.72 -13.33 -6.82
C PRO A 136 -0.22 -13.27 -7.09
N ALA A 137 0.61 -13.29 -6.04
CA ALA A 137 2.07 -13.34 -6.20
C ALA A 137 2.52 -14.72 -6.70
N HIS A 138 1.90 -15.82 -6.28
CA HIS A 138 2.17 -17.14 -6.87
C HIS A 138 1.85 -17.18 -8.37
N ALA A 139 0.68 -16.65 -8.78
CA ALA A 139 0.33 -16.55 -10.21
C ALA A 139 1.36 -15.73 -11.02
N TRP A 140 1.82 -14.61 -10.45
CA TRP A 140 2.86 -13.78 -11.06
C TRP A 140 4.20 -14.53 -11.17
N MET A 141 4.61 -15.23 -10.11
CA MET A 141 5.85 -16.00 -10.09
C MET A 141 5.83 -17.16 -11.09
N ALA A 142 4.71 -17.86 -11.22
CA ALA A 142 4.53 -18.88 -12.25
C ALA A 142 4.73 -18.30 -13.65
N ASN A 143 4.12 -17.15 -13.96
CA ASN A 143 4.32 -16.47 -15.26
C ASN A 143 5.78 -16.08 -15.50
N HIS A 144 6.44 -15.54 -14.47
CA HIS A 144 7.84 -15.17 -14.57
C HIS A 144 8.72 -16.37 -14.89
N GLU A 145 8.56 -17.48 -14.16
CA GLU A 145 9.32 -18.72 -14.38
C GLU A 145 9.04 -19.33 -15.76
N LEU A 146 7.78 -19.28 -16.22
CA LEU A 146 7.41 -19.72 -17.57
C LEU A 146 8.07 -18.88 -18.66
N SER A 147 8.20 -17.56 -18.46
CA SER A 147 8.88 -16.68 -19.42
C SER A 147 10.38 -16.97 -19.55
N LEU A 148 11.01 -17.54 -18.51
CA LEU A 148 12.41 -17.98 -18.53
C LEU A 148 12.60 -19.36 -19.19
N GLY A 149 11.50 -20.07 -19.44
CA GLY A 149 11.46 -21.44 -19.93
C GLY A 149 11.72 -22.48 -18.83
N VAL A 150 10.96 -23.58 -18.87
CA VAL A 150 11.11 -24.70 -17.94
C VAL A 150 12.32 -25.54 -18.32
N LYS A 151 13.38 -25.51 -17.50
CA LYS A 151 14.64 -26.21 -17.79
C LYS A 151 14.84 -27.46 -16.96
N THR A 152 14.26 -27.51 -15.76
CA THR A 152 14.48 -28.59 -14.79
C THR A 152 13.17 -29.10 -14.21
N PRO A 153 13.10 -30.38 -13.81
CA PRO A 153 11.90 -30.94 -13.17
C PRO A 153 11.56 -30.22 -11.86
N ALA A 154 12.57 -29.82 -11.06
CA ALA A 154 12.35 -29.04 -9.84
C ALA A 154 11.70 -27.67 -10.11
N GLN A 155 12.04 -27.02 -11.22
CA GLN A 155 11.38 -25.78 -11.63
C GLN A 155 9.93 -26.04 -12.05
N ALA A 156 9.66 -27.16 -12.75
CA ALA A 156 8.32 -27.56 -13.13
C ALA A 156 7.42 -27.82 -11.90
N GLU A 157 7.95 -28.49 -10.87
CA GLU A 157 7.24 -28.69 -9.59
C GLU A 157 6.93 -27.38 -8.88
N LYS A 158 7.88 -26.44 -8.86
CA LYS A 158 7.69 -25.12 -8.28
C LYS A 158 6.60 -24.32 -9.00
N ILE A 159 6.60 -24.34 -10.34
CA ILE A 159 5.56 -23.68 -11.15
C ILE A 159 4.20 -24.33 -10.89
N LEU A 160 4.15 -25.67 -10.84
CA LEU A 160 2.91 -26.40 -10.56
C LEU A 160 2.33 -25.98 -9.20
N HIS A 161 3.17 -25.93 -8.17
CA HIS A 161 2.77 -25.50 -6.84
C HIS A 161 2.25 -24.04 -6.81
N ASP A 162 2.98 -23.12 -7.45
CA ASP A 162 2.56 -21.71 -7.55
C ASP A 162 1.20 -21.58 -8.30
N LEU A 163 0.95 -22.40 -9.33
CA LEU A 163 -0.34 -22.41 -10.06
C LEU A 163 -1.50 -23.02 -9.25
N GLU A 164 -1.24 -24.08 -8.48
CA GLU A 164 -2.25 -24.72 -7.62
C GLU A 164 -2.77 -23.78 -6.53
N ILE A 165 -1.86 -23.04 -5.89
CA ILE A 165 -2.24 -22.04 -4.88
C ILE A 165 -3.08 -20.93 -5.51
N ALA A 166 -2.67 -20.44 -6.68
CA ALA A 166 -3.41 -19.40 -7.39
C ALA A 166 -4.83 -19.86 -7.76
N ASP A 167 -4.97 -21.06 -8.33
CA ASP A 167 -6.24 -21.65 -8.73
C ASP A 167 -7.17 -21.89 -7.53
N SER A 168 -6.67 -22.55 -6.49
CA SER A 168 -7.46 -22.85 -5.27
C SER A 168 -7.92 -21.60 -4.52
N SER A 169 -7.22 -20.47 -4.69
CA SER A 169 -7.58 -19.18 -4.10
C SER A 169 -8.55 -18.36 -4.96
N GLY A 170 -9.00 -18.88 -6.11
CA GLY A 170 -9.91 -18.21 -7.02
C GLY A 170 -9.27 -17.08 -7.83
N VAL A 171 -7.93 -17.04 -7.94
CA VAL A 171 -7.25 -16.11 -8.85
C VAL A 171 -7.50 -16.57 -10.28
N THR A 172 -8.06 -15.69 -11.11
CA THR A 172 -8.29 -16.02 -12.52
C THR A 172 -6.96 -16.20 -13.24
N LEU A 173 -6.67 -17.44 -13.62
CA LEU A 173 -5.50 -17.77 -14.44
C LEU A 173 -5.74 -17.36 -15.89
N SER A 174 -4.70 -16.86 -16.56
CA SER A 174 -4.74 -16.63 -18.00
C SER A 174 -4.85 -17.94 -18.78
N ALA A 175 -5.39 -17.91 -20.00
CA ALA A 175 -5.53 -19.11 -20.83
C ALA A 175 -4.20 -19.86 -21.03
N ASN A 176 -3.09 -19.12 -21.16
CA ASN A 176 -1.76 -19.72 -21.25
C ASN A 176 -1.36 -20.44 -19.95
N GLN A 177 -1.62 -19.82 -18.79
CA GLN A 177 -1.37 -20.45 -17.49
C GLN A 177 -2.20 -21.72 -17.30
N VAL A 178 -3.49 -21.69 -17.65
CA VAL A 178 -4.37 -22.87 -17.59
C VAL A 178 -3.81 -24.01 -18.43
N MET A 179 -3.41 -23.74 -19.68
CA MET A 179 -2.84 -24.76 -20.56
C MET A 179 -1.54 -25.34 -20.00
N VAL A 180 -0.65 -24.50 -19.46
CA VAL A 180 0.59 -24.99 -18.85
C VAL A 180 0.29 -25.78 -17.58
N PHE A 181 -0.66 -25.33 -16.76
CA PHE A 181 -1.07 -26.01 -15.54
C PHE A 181 -1.58 -27.42 -15.85
N VAL A 182 -2.49 -27.54 -16.81
CA VAL A 182 -3.03 -28.82 -17.31
C VAL A 182 -1.91 -29.73 -17.83
N ASN A 183 -0.99 -29.19 -18.65
CA ASN A 183 0.13 -29.97 -19.17
C ASN A 183 1.07 -30.48 -18.06
N LEU A 184 1.34 -29.65 -17.05
CA LEU A 184 2.15 -30.05 -15.89
C LEU A 184 1.46 -31.11 -15.03
N LEU A 185 0.12 -31.02 -14.86
CA LEU A 185 -0.65 -32.04 -14.15
C LEU A 185 -0.63 -33.38 -14.91
N ILE A 186 -0.81 -33.36 -16.23
CA ILE A 186 -0.73 -34.57 -17.07
C ILE A 186 0.68 -35.19 -16.99
N ALA A 187 1.73 -34.36 -17.09
CA ALA A 187 3.11 -34.83 -16.96
C ALA A 187 3.40 -35.50 -15.61
N ASN A 188 2.71 -35.07 -14.54
CA ASN A 188 2.80 -35.64 -13.20
C ASN A 188 1.76 -36.75 -12.92
N ARG A 189 1.09 -37.29 -13.95
CA ARG A 189 0.06 -38.35 -13.86
C ARG A 189 -1.16 -37.96 -13.02
N ARG A 190 -1.49 -36.67 -12.92
CA ARG A 190 -2.66 -36.11 -12.21
C ARG A 190 -3.78 -35.73 -13.18
N GLU A 191 -4.13 -36.64 -14.08
CA GLU A 191 -5.10 -36.40 -15.17
C GLU A 191 -6.50 -36.03 -14.66
N GLN A 192 -6.94 -36.62 -13.55
CA GLN A 192 -8.25 -36.31 -12.96
C GLN A 192 -8.36 -34.87 -12.45
N GLU A 193 -7.25 -34.30 -11.98
CA GLU A 193 -7.20 -32.91 -11.54
C GLU A 193 -7.13 -31.96 -12.74
N ALA A 194 -6.37 -32.35 -13.76
CA ALA A 194 -6.30 -31.59 -15.02
C ALA A 194 -7.68 -31.38 -15.65
N LEU A 195 -8.56 -32.38 -15.58
CA LEU A 195 -9.95 -32.27 -16.07
C LEU A 195 -10.84 -31.32 -15.25
N LYS A 196 -10.51 -31.04 -13.99
CA LYS A 196 -11.29 -30.11 -13.16
C LYS A 196 -10.95 -28.65 -13.41
N VAL A 197 -9.73 -28.40 -13.91
CA VAL A 197 -9.22 -27.07 -14.23
C VAL A 197 -9.78 -26.55 -15.57
N LEU A 198 -10.20 -27.45 -16.46
CA LEU A 198 -10.84 -27.16 -17.75
C LEU A 198 -12.35 -26.90 -17.60
#